data_AF-A0ABD4UKY1-F1
#
_entry.id   AF-A0ABD4UKY1-F1
#
_cell.length_a   1.000
_cell.length_b   1.000
_cell.length_c   1.000
_cell.angle_alpha   90.00
_cell.angle_beta   90.00
_cell.angle_gamma   90.00
#
_symmetry.space_group_name_H-M   'P 1'
#
loop_
_entity.id
_entity.type
_entity.pdbx_description
1 polymer ?
#
loop_
_entity_poly.entity_id
_entity_poly.type
_entity_poly.pdbx_seq_one_letter_code
_entity_poly.pdbx_strand_id
1 'polypeptide(L)'
;MTATKKRKTEKRHVKHASTTGTDQKSLVKAVVQNDSGEWVRPSTGDKFVIDETPKFPEITFEIKTEQPPPYQWKWTITWDAQVSGLREKPRGKKLKTFSDTGSFSINDKTWVADPGGKILGGKLVVEVTAGAEQFRRTVFIVGTNPSKDAVLEFLKTQKDAVGFDRVINQESHFKNFINADNEPVVAFDNGYGMTQMTNPAPTYEQVWNWKENIKVGIKLYQEKQGYAKNDLAGHPYTEDQLIRATFSRWNGSVYYRWDESSKAWVPNGTIMCDPDTSNIGWDMSKDANKGKTVEELHKRDKDTYKSGKAGRSDEHAWIYSGICYADHMANN
;
A
#
# COMPACT_ATOMS: atom_id res chain seq x y z
N MET A 1 11.26 47.97 -33.76
CA MET A 1 9.94 47.44 -33.34
C MET A 1 9.46 46.49 -34.41
N THR A 2 9.37 45.20 -34.11
CA THR A 2 8.96 44.15 -35.06
C THR A 2 7.88 43.31 -34.41
N ALA A 3 6.66 43.39 -34.94
CA ALA A 3 5.48 42.73 -34.39
C ALA A 3 5.48 41.23 -34.67
N THR A 4 5.31 40.42 -33.62
CA THR A 4 5.23 38.95 -33.70
C THR A 4 3.83 38.50 -34.11
N LYS A 5 3.73 37.73 -35.21
CA LYS A 5 2.47 37.10 -35.67
C LYS A 5 1.94 36.09 -34.65
N LYS A 6 0.68 36.24 -34.22
CA LYS A 6 -0.05 35.24 -33.42
C LYS A 6 -0.25 33.94 -34.23
N ARG A 7 0.16 32.80 -33.67
CA ARG A 7 -0.13 31.45 -34.16
C ARG A 7 -1.65 31.20 -34.11
N LYS A 8 -2.25 30.79 -35.24
CA LYS A 8 -3.63 30.29 -35.27
C LYS A 8 -3.69 28.96 -34.51
N THR A 9 -4.53 28.89 -33.48
CA THR A 9 -4.87 27.64 -32.81
C THR A 9 -5.90 26.90 -33.68
N GLU A 10 -5.49 25.81 -34.31
CA GLU A 10 -6.44 24.90 -34.96
C GLU A 10 -7.27 24.18 -33.90
N LYS A 11 -8.59 24.38 -33.93
CA LYS A 11 -9.54 23.61 -33.13
C LYS A 11 -9.70 22.23 -33.77
N ARG A 12 -9.09 21.19 -33.19
CA ARG A 12 -9.44 19.79 -33.50
C ARG A 12 -10.81 19.48 -32.88
N HIS A 13 -11.82 19.30 -33.72
CA HIS A 13 -13.11 18.76 -33.31
C HIS A 13 -12.96 17.25 -33.03
N VAL A 14 -13.18 16.85 -31.78
CA VAL A 14 -13.29 15.43 -31.38
C VAL A 14 -14.78 15.07 -31.40
N LYS A 15 -15.17 14.03 -32.16
CA LYS A 15 -16.57 13.63 -32.39
C LYS A 15 -17.28 12.97 -31.20
N HIS A 16 -16.62 12.81 -30.06
CA HIS A 16 -17.19 12.15 -28.87
C HIS A 16 -16.91 12.90 -27.56
N ALA A 17 -16.89 14.23 -27.57
CA ALA A 17 -16.89 14.99 -26.32
C ALA A 17 -18.27 14.85 -25.65
N SER A 18 -18.28 14.25 -24.46
CA SER A 18 -19.43 14.25 -23.57
C SER A 18 -19.89 15.69 -23.28
N THR A 19 -21.21 15.87 -23.17
CA THR A 19 -21.87 17.15 -22.86
C THR A 19 -21.24 17.80 -21.63
N THR A 20 -20.77 19.04 -21.80
CA THR A 20 -20.25 19.85 -20.69
C THR A 20 -21.41 20.33 -19.84
N GLY A 21 -21.39 20.07 -18.53
CA GLY A 21 -22.39 20.59 -17.60
C GLY A 21 -22.41 22.12 -17.61
N THR A 22 -23.59 22.71 -17.42
CA THR A 22 -23.85 24.15 -17.52
C THR A 22 -23.31 24.97 -16.34
N ASP A 23 -22.66 24.35 -15.37
CA ASP A 23 -22.20 25.00 -14.15
C ASP A 23 -20.72 25.44 -14.25
N GLN A 24 -20.49 26.74 -14.49
CA GLN A 24 -19.17 27.35 -14.67
C GLN A 24 -18.28 27.32 -13.40
N LYS A 25 -18.81 26.87 -12.26
CA LYS A 25 -18.07 26.71 -10.99
C LYS A 25 -17.59 25.27 -10.74
N SER A 26 -17.92 24.34 -11.62
CA SER A 26 -17.48 22.95 -11.52
C SER A 26 -16.16 22.77 -12.28
N LEU A 27 -15.04 22.67 -11.55
CA LEU A 27 -13.79 22.19 -12.12
C LEU A 27 -13.88 20.68 -12.38
N VAL A 28 -14.68 20.28 -13.37
CA VAL A 28 -14.65 18.90 -13.86
C VAL A 28 -13.30 18.70 -14.55
N LYS A 29 -12.41 17.93 -13.91
CA LYS A 29 -11.16 17.49 -14.54
C LYS A 29 -11.52 16.59 -15.72
N ALA A 30 -11.53 17.14 -16.93
CA ALA A 30 -11.69 16.36 -18.16
C ALA A 30 -10.45 15.48 -18.36
N VAL A 31 -10.57 14.19 -18.01
CA VAL A 31 -9.56 13.19 -18.36
C VAL A 31 -9.84 12.76 -19.80
N VAL A 32 -9.12 13.35 -20.76
CA VAL A 32 -9.20 12.94 -22.16
C VAL A 32 -8.46 11.62 -22.31
N GLN A 33 -9.20 10.54 -22.54
CA GLN A 33 -8.64 9.24 -22.91
C GLN A 33 -8.49 9.23 -24.44
N ASN A 34 -7.27 9.01 -24.93
CA ASN A 34 -6.97 8.97 -26.37
C ASN A 34 -7.36 7.62 -26.96
N ASP A 35 -8.61 7.21 -26.81
CA ASP A 35 -9.11 5.95 -27.36
C ASP A 35 -9.46 6.11 -28.85
N SER A 36 -9.31 5.05 -29.63
CA SER A 36 -9.48 5.06 -31.09
C SER A 36 -10.01 3.72 -31.62
N GLY A 37 -10.55 3.76 -32.84
CA GLY A 37 -11.18 2.61 -33.49
C GLY A 37 -12.59 2.31 -32.96
N GLU A 38 -13.34 1.49 -33.69
CA GLU A 38 -14.63 0.97 -33.23
C GLU A 38 -14.42 -0.29 -32.38
N TRP A 39 -14.99 -0.31 -31.17
CA TRP A 39 -14.90 -1.43 -30.24
C TRP A 39 -16.31 -1.93 -29.94
N VAL A 40 -16.45 -3.25 -29.82
CA VAL A 40 -17.68 -3.88 -29.34
C VAL A 40 -17.70 -3.81 -27.81
N ARG A 41 -16.57 -4.09 -27.17
CA ARG A 41 -16.37 -4.04 -25.70
C ARG A 41 -14.89 -4.04 -25.35
N PRO A 42 -14.53 -3.59 -24.14
CA PRO A 42 -15.33 -2.80 -23.20
C PRO A 42 -15.48 -1.33 -23.65
N SER A 43 -16.27 -0.55 -22.92
CA SER A 43 -16.36 0.91 -23.13
C SER A 43 -15.14 1.62 -22.55
N THR A 44 -14.85 2.82 -23.07
CA THR A 44 -13.76 3.67 -22.57
C THR A 44 -14.01 4.02 -21.11
N GLY A 45 -13.03 3.73 -20.26
CA GLY A 45 -13.06 4.04 -18.84
C GLY A 45 -13.85 3.08 -17.96
N ASP A 46 -14.32 1.95 -18.51
CA ASP A 46 -14.95 0.89 -17.71
C ASP A 46 -14.04 0.47 -16.56
N LYS A 47 -14.65 0.15 -15.42
CA LYS A 47 -13.96 -0.29 -14.20
C LYS A 47 -14.22 -1.76 -13.96
N PHE A 48 -13.14 -2.50 -13.68
CA PHE A 48 -13.18 -3.91 -13.33
C PHE A 48 -12.51 -4.11 -11.98
N VAL A 49 -13.00 -5.08 -11.20
CA VAL A 49 -12.64 -5.20 -9.78
C VAL A 49 -11.87 -6.49 -9.53
N ILE A 50 -10.71 -6.36 -8.87
CA ILE A 50 -10.03 -7.44 -8.15
C ILE A 50 -10.77 -7.60 -6.82
N ASP A 51 -11.57 -8.65 -6.72
CA ASP A 51 -12.41 -8.91 -5.55
C ASP A 51 -11.62 -9.52 -4.37
N GLU A 52 -12.31 -9.88 -3.30
CA GLU A 52 -11.70 -10.45 -2.09
C GLU A 52 -10.98 -11.79 -2.31
N THR A 53 -11.28 -12.49 -3.41
CA THR A 53 -10.55 -13.65 -3.89
C THR A 53 -9.61 -13.19 -5.00
N PRO A 54 -8.36 -12.78 -4.69
CA PRO A 54 -7.55 -12.02 -5.62
C PRO A 54 -7.36 -12.79 -6.92
N LYS A 55 -7.96 -12.26 -7.98
CA LYS A 55 -7.88 -12.74 -9.35
C LYS A 55 -7.93 -11.54 -10.27
N PHE A 56 -7.26 -11.62 -11.41
CA PHE A 56 -7.45 -10.63 -12.45
C PHE A 56 -8.90 -10.73 -12.96
N PRO A 57 -9.65 -9.63 -13.08
CA PRO A 57 -11.03 -9.69 -13.53
C PRO A 57 -11.10 -10.20 -14.97
N GLU A 58 -12.15 -10.96 -15.29
CA GLU A 58 -12.40 -11.40 -16.66
C GLU A 58 -12.83 -10.19 -17.50
N ILE A 59 -11.99 -9.81 -18.47
CA ILE A 59 -12.25 -8.68 -19.36
C ILE A 59 -12.08 -9.16 -20.79
N THR A 60 -13.16 -9.10 -21.57
CA THR A 60 -13.11 -9.39 -22.99
C THR A 60 -12.99 -8.09 -23.78
N PHE A 61 -11.88 -7.95 -24.48
CA PHE A 61 -11.64 -6.91 -25.47
C PHE A 61 -12.05 -7.41 -26.85
N GLU A 62 -12.82 -6.63 -27.58
CA GLU A 62 -13.33 -7.01 -28.90
C GLU A 62 -13.38 -5.80 -29.84
N ILE A 63 -12.66 -5.88 -30.95
CA ILE A 63 -12.59 -4.82 -31.97
C ILE A 63 -13.57 -5.07 -33.11
N LYS A 64 -14.05 -4.00 -33.74
CA LYS A 64 -14.86 -4.07 -34.96
C LYS A 64 -14.02 -3.59 -36.15
N THR A 65 -13.71 -4.52 -37.05
CA THR A 65 -12.89 -4.26 -38.24
C THR A 65 -13.26 -5.24 -39.36
N GLU A 66 -13.11 -4.79 -40.61
CA GLU A 66 -13.20 -5.65 -41.80
C GLU A 66 -11.80 -6.08 -42.31
N GLN A 67 -10.73 -5.62 -41.66
CA GLN A 67 -9.37 -5.98 -42.03
C GLN A 67 -9.12 -7.48 -41.74
N PRO A 68 -8.43 -8.20 -42.65
CA PRO A 68 -8.11 -9.60 -42.42
C PRO A 68 -7.08 -9.76 -41.27
N PRO A 69 -7.09 -10.91 -40.57
CA PRO A 69 -6.04 -11.26 -39.61
C PRO A 69 -4.67 -11.44 -40.29
N PRO A 70 -3.55 -11.44 -39.54
CA PRO A 70 -3.48 -11.43 -38.07
C PRO A 70 -3.63 -10.04 -37.44
N TYR A 71 -4.16 -10.01 -36.22
CA TYR A 71 -4.28 -8.80 -35.41
C TYR A 71 -3.14 -8.75 -34.39
N GLN A 72 -2.41 -7.64 -34.37
CA GLN A 72 -1.32 -7.41 -33.41
C GLN A 72 -1.87 -6.72 -32.18
N TRP A 73 -1.92 -7.43 -31.06
CA TRP A 73 -2.38 -6.93 -29.78
C TRP A 73 -1.20 -6.52 -28.92
N LYS A 74 -1.37 -5.40 -28.21
CA LYS A 74 -0.45 -4.94 -27.19
C LYS A 74 -1.24 -4.42 -26.02
N TRP A 75 -0.81 -4.77 -24.82
CA TRP A 75 -1.38 -4.23 -23.60
C TRP A 75 -0.31 -3.57 -22.76
N THR A 76 -0.69 -2.54 -22.03
CA THR A 76 0.15 -1.86 -21.05
C THR A 76 -0.72 -1.51 -19.84
N ILE A 77 -0.36 -2.02 -18.67
CA ILE A 77 -1.02 -1.67 -17.41
C ILE A 77 -0.07 -0.82 -16.57
N THR A 78 -0.59 0.28 -16.03
CA THR A 78 0.19 1.25 -15.26
C THR A 78 -0.56 1.68 -14.01
N TRP A 79 0.17 1.87 -12.92
CA TRP A 79 -0.36 2.46 -11.70
C TRP A 79 0.64 3.46 -11.13
N ASP A 80 0.19 4.70 -10.99
CA ASP A 80 0.93 5.75 -10.30
C ASP A 80 0.65 5.65 -8.80
N ALA A 81 1.58 5.06 -8.05
CA ALA A 81 1.44 4.93 -6.61
C ALA A 81 1.57 6.30 -5.92
N GLN A 82 0.43 6.86 -5.54
CA GLN A 82 0.34 8.13 -4.83
C GLN A 82 0.00 7.92 -3.36
N VAL A 83 0.65 8.70 -2.49
CA VAL A 83 0.47 8.63 -1.03
C VAL A 83 -1.01 8.83 -0.66
N SER A 84 -1.60 7.91 0.08
CA SER A 84 -2.97 8.04 0.61
C SER A 84 -2.98 8.22 2.13
N GLY A 85 -2.08 7.53 2.84
CA GLY A 85 -2.32 7.17 4.25
C GLY A 85 -3.55 6.27 4.38
N LEU A 86 -4.11 6.14 5.59
CA LEU A 86 -5.31 5.32 5.85
C LEU A 86 -6.64 6.08 5.83
N ARG A 87 -6.58 7.42 5.73
CA ARG A 87 -7.79 8.27 5.71
C ARG A 87 -8.35 8.32 4.29
N GLU A 88 -9.67 8.32 4.19
CA GLU A 88 -10.41 8.43 2.92
C GLU A 88 -10.38 9.88 2.42
N LYS A 89 -9.23 10.30 1.86
CA LYS A 89 -8.99 11.66 1.36
C LYS A 89 -8.24 11.62 0.02
N PRO A 90 -8.23 12.73 -0.74
CA PRO A 90 -7.45 12.80 -1.97
C PRO A 90 -5.99 12.41 -1.77
N ARG A 91 -5.44 11.67 -2.72
CA ARG A 91 -4.04 11.24 -2.69
C ARG A 91 -3.09 12.43 -2.83
N GLY A 92 -1.94 12.29 -2.19
CA GLY A 92 -0.83 13.24 -2.20
C GLY A 92 0.15 12.99 -3.35
N LYS A 93 1.44 13.20 -3.08
CA LYS A 93 2.50 13.08 -4.09
C LYS A 93 2.60 11.65 -4.64
N LYS A 94 3.01 11.53 -5.90
CA LYS A 94 3.43 10.27 -6.51
C LYS A 94 4.78 9.85 -5.93
N LEU A 95 4.89 8.58 -5.52
CA LEU A 95 6.16 7.98 -5.09
C LEU A 95 6.82 7.23 -6.25
N LYS A 96 6.05 6.42 -6.97
CA LYS A 96 6.55 5.55 -8.05
C LYS A 96 5.46 5.27 -9.08
N THR A 97 5.86 4.91 -10.29
CA THR A 97 4.99 4.31 -11.30
C THR A 97 5.33 2.83 -11.43
N PHE A 98 4.34 1.97 -11.28
CA PHE A 98 4.42 0.56 -11.65
C PHE A 98 3.88 0.39 -13.07
N SER A 99 4.50 -0.51 -13.84
CA SER A 99 4.10 -0.78 -15.22
C SER A 99 4.40 -2.22 -15.58
N ASP A 100 3.53 -2.81 -16.39
CA ASP A 100 3.78 -4.08 -17.08
C ASP A 100 3.19 -4.00 -18.50
N THR A 101 3.72 -4.79 -19.43
CA THR A 101 3.30 -4.77 -20.83
C THR A 101 3.52 -6.12 -21.50
N GLY A 102 2.69 -6.43 -22.49
CA GLY A 102 2.86 -7.59 -23.35
C GLY A 102 2.34 -7.31 -24.75
N SER A 103 2.75 -8.14 -25.70
CA SER A 103 2.29 -8.09 -27.08
C SER A 103 2.25 -9.48 -27.69
N PHE A 104 1.28 -9.72 -28.55
CA PHE A 104 1.07 -11.01 -29.22
C PHE A 104 0.22 -10.83 -30.49
N SER A 105 0.12 -11.89 -31.27
CA SER A 105 -0.61 -11.92 -32.54
C SER A 105 -1.66 -13.04 -32.51
N ILE A 106 -2.92 -12.72 -32.80
CA ILE A 106 -4.00 -13.70 -32.89
C ILE A 106 -4.87 -13.43 -34.13
N ASN A 107 -5.60 -14.44 -34.59
CA ASN A 107 -6.52 -14.31 -35.71
C ASN A 107 -7.93 -13.86 -35.29
N ASP A 108 -8.24 -13.96 -34.00
CA ASP A 108 -9.53 -13.56 -33.45
C ASP A 108 -9.58 -12.06 -33.16
N LYS A 109 -10.74 -11.44 -33.41
CA LYS A 109 -11.02 -10.03 -33.09
C LYS A 109 -11.20 -9.80 -31.58
N THR A 110 -11.08 -10.86 -30.80
CA THR A 110 -11.39 -10.92 -29.38
C THR A 110 -10.18 -11.39 -28.59
N TRP A 111 -9.93 -10.75 -27.45
CA TRP A 111 -8.94 -11.18 -26.47
C TRP A 111 -9.55 -11.15 -25.06
N VAL A 112 -9.48 -12.27 -24.36
CA VAL A 112 -9.74 -12.30 -22.91
C VAL A 112 -8.44 -11.89 -22.21
N ALA A 113 -8.49 -10.77 -21.50
CA ALA A 113 -7.31 -10.16 -20.92
C ALA A 113 -6.62 -11.09 -19.92
N ASP A 114 -5.36 -11.42 -20.20
CA ASP A 114 -4.49 -12.18 -19.33
C ASP A 114 -3.11 -11.49 -19.30
N PRO A 115 -2.79 -10.71 -18.25
CA PRO A 115 -1.50 -10.05 -18.11
C PRO A 115 -0.41 -11.03 -17.63
N GLY A 116 -0.31 -12.20 -18.27
CA GLY A 116 0.66 -13.24 -17.96
C GLY A 116 0.40 -13.94 -16.62
N GLY A 117 -0.86 -14.16 -16.28
CA GLY A 117 -1.32 -14.80 -15.04
C GLY A 117 -1.22 -13.93 -13.78
N LYS A 118 -0.81 -12.66 -13.90
CA LYS A 118 -0.57 -11.76 -12.77
C LYS A 118 -1.82 -11.02 -12.32
N ILE A 119 -1.92 -10.73 -11.04
CA ILE A 119 -2.99 -9.89 -10.48
C ILE A 119 -2.48 -8.44 -10.37
N LEU A 120 -2.77 -7.65 -11.40
CA LEU A 120 -2.32 -6.25 -11.52
C LEU A 120 -3.52 -5.31 -11.61
N GLY A 121 -3.47 -4.18 -10.90
CA GLY A 121 -4.47 -3.12 -11.00
C GLY A 121 -3.93 -1.82 -11.59
N GLY A 122 -4.80 -0.83 -11.80
CA GLY A 122 -4.46 0.47 -12.40
C GLY A 122 -5.08 0.67 -13.78
N LYS A 123 -4.47 1.57 -14.56
CA LYS A 123 -4.94 1.92 -15.91
C LYS A 123 -4.40 0.92 -16.92
N LEU A 124 -5.28 0.13 -17.51
CA LEU A 124 -4.99 -0.80 -18.59
C LEU A 124 -5.31 -0.15 -19.94
N VAL A 125 -4.33 -0.12 -20.82
CA VAL A 125 -4.46 0.33 -22.21
C VAL A 125 -4.21 -0.86 -23.12
N VAL A 126 -5.15 -1.11 -24.03
CA VAL A 126 -5.03 -2.12 -25.08
C VAL A 126 -4.98 -1.44 -26.43
N GLU A 127 -3.98 -1.80 -27.22
CA GLU A 127 -3.74 -1.32 -28.56
C GLU A 127 -3.82 -2.50 -29.52
N VAL A 128 -4.52 -2.33 -30.65
CA VAL A 128 -4.61 -3.36 -31.69
C VAL A 128 -4.27 -2.75 -33.04
N THR A 129 -3.42 -3.43 -33.81
CA THR A 129 -3.19 -3.11 -35.22
C THR A 129 -3.82 -4.19 -36.09
N ALA A 130 -4.72 -3.79 -36.97
CA ALA A 130 -5.40 -4.66 -37.93
C ALA A 130 -5.21 -4.09 -39.34
N GLY A 131 -4.28 -4.63 -40.12
CA GLY A 131 -3.92 -4.05 -41.42
C GLY A 131 -3.52 -2.57 -41.28
N ALA A 132 -4.28 -1.67 -41.90
CA ALA A 132 -4.08 -0.22 -41.80
C ALA A 132 -4.82 0.46 -40.63
N GLU A 133 -5.68 -0.25 -39.90
CA GLU A 133 -6.48 0.28 -38.81
C GLU A 133 -5.76 0.15 -37.46
N GLN A 134 -5.93 1.17 -36.61
CA GLN A 134 -5.39 1.19 -35.25
C GLN A 134 -6.49 1.43 -34.22
N PHE A 135 -6.51 0.56 -33.23
CA PHE A 135 -7.45 0.58 -32.12
C PHE A 135 -6.71 0.88 -30.84
N ARG A 136 -7.35 1.67 -29.96
CA ARG A 136 -6.87 1.92 -28.61
C ARG A 136 -8.06 2.00 -27.64
N ARG A 137 -8.01 1.20 -26.57
CA ARG A 137 -9.02 1.19 -25.51
C ARG A 137 -8.37 1.33 -24.15
N THR A 138 -8.94 2.16 -23.31
CA THR A 138 -8.50 2.36 -21.92
C THR A 138 -9.59 1.89 -20.97
N VAL A 139 -9.23 1.09 -19.97
CA VAL A 139 -10.07 0.68 -18.83
C VAL A 139 -9.29 0.78 -17.53
N PHE A 140 -9.97 0.65 -16.39
CA PHE A 140 -9.36 0.70 -15.08
C PHE A 140 -9.64 -0.57 -14.29
N ILE A 141 -8.59 -1.10 -13.67
CA ILE A 141 -8.65 -2.23 -12.77
C ILE A 141 -8.48 -1.68 -11.35
N VAL A 142 -9.45 -1.92 -10.50
CA VAL A 142 -9.49 -1.44 -9.11
C VAL A 142 -9.65 -2.60 -8.14
N GLY A 143 -9.47 -2.37 -6.84
CA GLY A 143 -9.51 -3.42 -5.82
C GLY A 143 -10.52 -3.16 -4.72
N THR A 144 -10.98 -4.25 -4.11
CA THR A 144 -11.81 -4.21 -2.89
C THR A 144 -11.09 -4.90 -1.74
N ASN A 145 -11.29 -4.38 -0.54
CA ASN A 145 -10.75 -4.99 0.66
C ASN A 145 -11.40 -6.35 0.92
N PRO A 146 -10.63 -7.38 1.33
CA PRO A 146 -11.22 -8.58 1.91
C PRO A 146 -11.89 -8.24 3.24
N SER A 147 -12.80 -9.11 3.70
CA SER A 147 -13.28 -9.03 5.09
C SER A 147 -12.16 -9.34 6.08
N LYS A 148 -12.28 -8.82 7.31
CA LYS A 148 -11.35 -9.16 8.40
C LYS A 148 -11.30 -10.68 8.61
N ASP A 149 -12.45 -11.35 8.58
CA ASP A 149 -12.53 -12.80 8.75
C ASP A 149 -11.79 -13.55 7.65
N ALA A 150 -11.92 -13.13 6.39
CA ALA A 150 -11.16 -13.73 5.29
C ALA A 150 -9.64 -13.59 5.46
N VAL A 151 -9.18 -12.45 6.01
CA VAL A 151 -7.77 -12.26 6.36
C VAL A 151 -7.36 -13.21 7.49
N LEU A 152 -8.13 -13.29 8.58
CA LEU A 152 -7.84 -14.16 9.71
C LEU A 152 -7.82 -15.64 9.31
N GLU A 153 -8.77 -16.09 8.49
CA GLU A 153 -8.78 -17.45 7.93
C GLU A 153 -7.53 -17.71 7.08
N PHE A 154 -7.13 -16.76 6.24
CA PHE A 154 -5.91 -16.90 5.45
C PHE A 154 -4.65 -16.98 6.34
N LEU A 155 -4.59 -16.22 7.44
CA LEU A 155 -3.47 -16.27 8.39
C LEU A 155 -3.35 -17.62 9.09
N LYS A 156 -4.47 -18.28 9.41
CA LYS A 156 -4.46 -19.64 10.00
C LYS A 156 -3.77 -20.68 9.12
N THR A 157 -3.77 -20.49 7.80
CA THR A 157 -3.07 -21.39 6.87
C THR A 157 -1.57 -21.10 6.76
N GLN A 158 -1.06 -20.05 7.42
CA GLN A 158 0.34 -19.64 7.34
C GLN A 158 1.11 -20.16 8.56
N LYS A 159 2.28 -20.75 8.30
CA LYS A 159 3.17 -21.24 9.35
C LYS A 159 3.78 -20.06 10.12
N ASP A 160 3.95 -20.21 11.44
CA ASP A 160 4.69 -19.26 12.30
C ASP A 160 4.19 -17.80 12.20
N ALA A 161 2.88 -17.62 11.99
CA ALA A 161 2.24 -16.30 11.79
C ALA A 161 1.35 -15.85 12.96
N VAL A 162 1.37 -16.58 14.08
CA VAL A 162 0.58 -16.23 15.28
C VAL A 162 0.95 -14.82 15.77
N GLY A 163 -0.06 -13.99 16.02
CA GLY A 163 0.07 -12.58 16.42
C GLY A 163 0.25 -11.59 15.26
N PHE A 164 0.45 -12.06 14.01
CA PHE A 164 0.63 -11.18 12.87
C PHE A 164 -0.64 -10.40 12.49
N ASP A 165 -1.82 -10.90 12.86
CA ASP A 165 -3.10 -10.20 12.74
C ASP A 165 -3.09 -8.85 13.47
N ARG A 166 -2.41 -8.77 14.62
CA ARG A 166 -2.28 -7.50 15.37
C ARG A 166 -1.42 -6.51 14.59
N VAL A 167 -0.31 -6.98 13.98
CA VAL A 167 0.51 -6.15 13.08
C VAL A 167 -0.33 -5.61 11.93
N ILE A 168 -1.11 -6.44 11.26
CA ILE A 168 -2.02 -5.99 10.19
C ILE A 168 -3.04 -4.95 10.70
N ASN A 169 -3.62 -5.17 11.89
CA ASN A 169 -4.56 -4.23 12.49
C ASN A 169 -3.91 -2.87 12.71
N GLN A 170 -2.71 -2.84 13.27
CA GLN A 170 -1.96 -1.62 13.54
C GLN A 170 -1.54 -0.88 12.26
N GLU A 171 -1.02 -1.61 11.28
CA GLU A 171 -0.43 -1.03 10.08
C GLU A 171 -1.50 -0.48 9.13
N SER A 172 -2.66 -1.14 9.03
CA SER A 172 -3.66 -0.76 8.03
C SER A 172 -5.12 -0.92 8.44
N HIS A 173 -5.41 -1.41 9.66
CA HIS A 173 -6.76 -1.78 10.05
C HIS A 173 -7.41 -2.76 9.04
N PHE A 174 -6.62 -3.75 8.59
CA PHE A 174 -7.01 -4.74 7.58
C PHE A 174 -7.36 -4.16 6.20
N LYS A 175 -6.91 -2.94 5.88
CA LYS A 175 -7.12 -2.33 4.55
C LYS A 175 -5.93 -2.57 3.63
N ASN A 176 -6.17 -3.23 2.50
CA ASN A 176 -5.23 -3.22 1.39
C ASN A 176 -5.51 -2.05 0.42
N PHE A 177 -6.76 -1.62 0.30
CA PHE A 177 -7.24 -0.59 -0.61
C PHE A 177 -7.92 0.56 0.13
N ILE A 178 -7.84 1.76 -0.43
CA ILE A 178 -8.61 2.93 0.01
C ILE A 178 -10.00 2.86 -0.63
N ASN A 179 -11.06 2.93 0.17
CA ASN A 179 -12.40 2.75 -0.34
C ASN A 179 -12.85 3.91 -1.25
N ALA A 180 -12.29 5.10 -1.05
CA ALA A 180 -12.62 6.28 -1.84
C ALA A 180 -12.22 6.19 -3.33
N ASP A 181 -11.18 5.42 -3.65
CA ASP A 181 -10.67 5.29 -5.03
C ASP A 181 -10.37 3.85 -5.48
N ASN A 182 -10.51 2.88 -4.58
CA ASN A 182 -10.25 1.47 -4.81
C ASN A 182 -8.81 1.17 -5.27
N GLU A 183 -7.85 2.02 -4.92
CA GLU A 183 -6.43 1.78 -5.15
C GLU A 183 -5.71 1.36 -3.85
N PRO A 184 -4.58 0.63 -3.95
CA PRO A 184 -3.83 0.19 -2.79
C PRO A 184 -3.45 1.33 -1.83
N VAL A 185 -3.38 1.02 -0.53
CA VAL A 185 -2.86 1.94 0.49
C VAL A 185 -1.38 2.21 0.21
N VAL A 186 -0.99 3.49 0.24
CA VAL A 186 0.41 3.92 0.07
C VAL A 186 0.77 4.92 1.17
N ALA A 187 1.74 4.57 2.03
CA ALA A 187 2.30 5.48 3.01
C ALA A 187 3.42 6.34 2.43
N PHE A 188 3.71 7.45 3.09
CA PHE A 188 4.66 8.47 2.60
C PHE A 188 6.12 8.00 2.58
N ASP A 189 6.43 6.95 3.33
CA ASP A 189 7.72 6.31 3.50
C ASP A 189 7.92 5.09 2.58
N ASN A 190 7.02 4.89 1.62
CA ASN A 190 6.97 3.74 0.71
C ASN A 190 6.47 2.43 1.35
N GLY A 191 5.64 2.50 2.41
CA GLY A 191 4.81 1.37 2.82
C GLY A 191 3.65 1.13 1.85
N TYR A 192 3.41 -0.12 1.47
CA TYR A 192 2.33 -0.49 0.54
C TYR A 192 1.40 -1.59 1.07
N GLY A 193 0.10 -1.42 0.83
CA GLY A 193 -0.93 -2.43 1.08
C GLY A 193 -1.15 -2.72 2.57
N MET A 194 -1.74 -3.87 2.85
CA MET A 194 -2.22 -4.24 4.18
C MET A 194 -1.14 -4.34 5.26
N THR A 195 0.08 -4.73 4.89
CA THR A 195 1.20 -4.91 5.81
C THR A 195 2.19 -3.75 5.81
N GLN A 196 1.91 -2.68 5.04
CA GLN A 196 2.77 -1.51 4.89
C GLN A 196 4.24 -1.85 4.53
N MET A 197 4.44 -2.90 3.72
CA MET A 197 5.79 -3.35 3.34
C MET A 197 6.59 -2.24 2.69
N THR A 198 7.78 -1.99 3.24
CA THR A 198 8.69 -0.92 2.79
C THR A 198 10.04 -1.46 2.34
N ASN A 199 10.61 -2.44 3.06
CA ASN A 199 11.90 -3.03 2.73
C ASN A 199 11.91 -4.56 3.01
N PRO A 200 12.11 -5.42 1.98
CA PRO A 200 12.19 -5.05 0.57
C PRO A 200 10.88 -4.44 0.07
N ALA A 201 10.97 -3.49 -0.86
CA ALA A 201 9.78 -2.90 -1.46
C ALA A 201 9.02 -3.99 -2.25
N PRO A 202 7.68 -4.08 -2.09
CA PRO A 202 6.90 -5.11 -2.76
C PRO A 202 6.89 -4.93 -4.29
N THR A 203 6.71 -6.03 -5.01
CA THR A 203 6.47 -6.04 -6.46
C THR A 203 5.09 -5.47 -6.78
N TYR A 204 4.84 -5.16 -8.05
CA TYR A 204 3.55 -4.62 -8.49
C TYR A 204 2.36 -5.52 -8.08
N GLU A 205 2.48 -6.81 -8.34
CA GLU A 205 1.48 -7.80 -7.97
C GLU A 205 1.32 -7.94 -6.45
N GLN A 206 2.40 -7.91 -5.68
CA GLN A 206 2.34 -7.97 -4.22
C GLN A 206 1.63 -6.77 -3.59
N VAL A 207 1.48 -5.65 -4.30
CA VAL A 207 0.70 -4.51 -3.83
C VAL A 207 -0.80 -4.67 -4.13
N TRP A 208 -1.14 -5.23 -5.29
CA TRP A 208 -2.52 -5.40 -5.75
C TRP A 208 -3.17 -6.71 -5.29
N ASN A 209 -2.38 -7.69 -4.86
CA ASN A 209 -2.87 -8.95 -4.30
C ASN A 209 -2.65 -8.96 -2.79
N TRP A 210 -3.74 -8.81 -2.02
CA TRP A 210 -3.65 -8.75 -0.56
C TRP A 210 -3.07 -10.03 0.08
N LYS A 211 -3.28 -11.20 -0.52
CA LYS A 211 -2.68 -12.45 -0.03
C LYS A 211 -1.17 -12.46 -0.22
N GLU A 212 -0.69 -12.03 -1.39
CA GLU A 212 0.75 -11.89 -1.64
C GLU A 212 1.37 -10.79 -0.78
N ASN A 213 0.66 -9.68 -0.54
CA ASN A 213 1.08 -8.64 0.40
C ASN A 213 1.30 -9.21 1.81
N ILE A 214 0.34 -9.98 2.32
CA ILE A 214 0.44 -10.65 3.61
C ILE A 214 1.60 -11.64 3.63
N LYS A 215 1.78 -12.46 2.59
CA LYS A 215 2.88 -13.43 2.53
C LYS A 215 4.26 -12.75 2.64
N VAL A 216 4.43 -11.57 2.03
CA VAL A 216 5.68 -10.80 2.16
C VAL A 216 5.84 -10.30 3.59
N GLY A 217 4.79 -9.75 4.21
CA GLY A 217 4.83 -9.31 5.60
C GLY A 217 5.12 -10.44 6.59
N ILE A 218 4.55 -11.62 6.36
CA ILE A 218 4.81 -12.82 7.18
C ILE A 218 6.28 -13.24 7.10
N LYS A 219 6.92 -13.18 5.94
CA LYS A 219 8.35 -13.50 5.83
C LYS A 219 9.19 -12.58 6.71
N LEU A 220 8.90 -11.28 6.71
CA LEU A 220 9.58 -10.33 7.59
C LEU A 220 9.25 -10.61 9.06
N TYR A 221 8.00 -10.90 9.38
CA TYR A 221 7.58 -11.24 10.73
C TYR A 221 8.30 -12.48 11.27
N GLN A 222 8.42 -13.53 10.45
CA GLN A 222 9.15 -14.76 10.77
C GLN A 222 10.65 -14.49 11.00
N GLU A 223 11.26 -13.60 10.21
CA GLU A 223 12.64 -13.14 10.45
C GLU A 223 12.75 -12.47 11.83
N LYS A 224 11.84 -11.55 12.15
CA LYS A 224 11.82 -10.87 13.46
C LYS A 224 11.55 -11.84 14.61
N GLN A 225 10.70 -12.83 14.39
CA GLN A 225 10.45 -13.91 15.35
C GLN A 225 11.70 -14.76 15.56
N GLY A 226 12.49 -15.02 14.51
CA GLY A 226 13.80 -15.66 14.62
C GLY A 226 14.76 -14.88 15.52
N TYR A 227 14.82 -13.55 15.38
CA TYR A 227 15.60 -12.71 16.30
C TYR A 227 15.06 -12.75 17.73
N ALA A 228 13.74 -12.69 17.91
CA ALA A 228 13.12 -12.79 19.23
C ALA A 228 13.39 -14.15 19.90
N LYS A 229 13.37 -15.26 19.15
CA LYS A 229 13.75 -16.60 19.65
C LYS A 229 15.20 -16.64 20.11
N ASN A 230 16.10 -15.96 19.40
CA ASN A 230 17.50 -15.84 19.80
C ASN A 230 17.68 -15.00 21.07
N ASP A 231 16.92 -13.90 21.20
CA ASP A 231 16.95 -13.05 22.40
C ASP A 231 16.44 -13.78 23.65
N LEU A 232 15.44 -14.65 23.46
CA LEU A 232 14.84 -15.48 24.51
C LEU A 232 15.57 -16.82 24.70
N ALA A 233 16.68 -17.05 24.03
CA ALA A 233 17.44 -18.28 24.17
C ALA A 233 18.03 -18.41 25.58
N GLY A 234 18.17 -19.64 26.06
CA GLY A 234 18.80 -19.95 27.36
C GLY A 234 17.82 -20.08 28.54
N HIS A 235 16.58 -19.59 28.42
CA HIS A 235 15.56 -19.75 29.44
C HIS A 235 14.19 -20.08 28.83
N PRO A 236 13.28 -20.76 29.57
CA PRO A 236 11.92 -20.99 29.11
C PRO A 236 11.17 -19.66 28.87
N TYR A 237 10.32 -19.64 27.85
CA TYR A 237 9.43 -18.51 27.55
C TYR A 237 8.07 -18.99 27.05
N THR A 238 7.05 -18.16 27.22
CA THR A 238 5.68 -18.39 26.74
C THR A 238 5.50 -17.89 25.31
N GLU A 239 4.44 -18.34 24.63
CA GLU A 239 4.09 -17.85 23.30
C GLU A 239 3.83 -16.33 23.31
N ASP A 240 3.14 -15.80 24.33
CA ASP A 240 2.90 -14.36 24.47
C ASP A 240 4.20 -13.56 24.64
N GLN A 241 5.19 -14.10 25.36
CA GLN A 241 6.51 -13.48 25.45
C GLN A 241 7.21 -13.46 24.08
N LEU A 242 7.12 -14.55 23.31
CA LEU A 242 7.67 -14.58 21.96
C LEU A 242 6.97 -13.59 21.02
N ILE A 243 5.64 -13.51 21.05
CA ILE A 243 4.86 -12.57 20.23
C ILE A 243 5.24 -11.13 20.59
N ARG A 244 5.25 -10.77 21.88
CA ARG A 244 5.62 -9.42 22.32
C ARG A 244 7.06 -9.07 21.96
N ALA A 245 8.00 -10.00 22.13
CA ALA A 245 9.39 -9.81 21.69
C ALA A 245 9.49 -9.62 20.16
N THR A 246 8.67 -10.35 19.39
CA THR A 246 8.60 -10.23 17.93
C THR A 246 8.08 -8.85 17.52
N PHE A 247 7.03 -8.32 18.18
CA PHE A 247 6.53 -6.97 17.93
C PHE A 247 7.59 -5.91 18.23
N SER A 248 8.35 -6.08 19.31
CA SER A 248 9.46 -5.16 19.61
C SER A 248 10.54 -5.20 18.53
N ARG A 249 10.88 -6.40 18.04
CA ARG A 249 11.82 -6.59 16.92
C ARG A 249 11.30 -6.03 15.60
N TRP A 250 9.99 -6.06 15.35
CA TRP A 250 9.34 -5.42 14.20
C TRP A 250 9.66 -3.92 14.15
N ASN A 251 9.60 -3.24 15.30
CA ASN A 251 9.93 -1.82 15.42
C ASN A 251 11.40 -1.56 15.82
N GLY A 252 12.23 -2.60 15.88
CA GLY A 252 13.69 -2.50 15.99
C GLY A 252 14.30 -2.53 17.40
N SER A 253 13.59 -3.02 18.43
CA SER A 253 14.10 -3.15 19.80
C SER A 253 14.12 -4.60 20.31
N VAL A 254 14.97 -4.88 21.30
CA VAL A 254 14.90 -6.12 22.09
C VAL A 254 13.95 -5.87 23.25
N TYR A 255 12.91 -6.68 23.41
CA TYR A 255 11.91 -6.44 24.44
C TYR A 255 12.34 -6.90 25.84
N TYR A 256 12.84 -8.14 25.98
CA TYR A 256 13.12 -8.73 27.29
C TYR A 256 14.61 -8.78 27.60
N ARG A 257 14.94 -8.72 28.89
CA ARG A 257 16.21 -9.20 29.46
C ARG A 257 15.89 -10.22 30.55
N TRP A 258 16.78 -11.18 30.76
CA TRP A 258 16.66 -12.11 31.87
C TRP A 258 17.07 -11.42 33.18
N ASP A 259 16.25 -11.52 34.21
CA ASP A 259 16.61 -11.08 35.57
C ASP A 259 16.99 -12.29 36.42
N GLU A 260 18.27 -12.36 36.79
CA GLU A 260 18.81 -13.49 37.55
C GLU A 260 18.29 -13.57 38.99
N SER A 261 17.87 -12.44 39.56
CA SER A 261 17.38 -12.38 40.94
C SER A 261 15.96 -12.92 41.03
N SER A 262 15.07 -12.48 40.13
CA SER A 262 13.69 -12.96 40.07
C SER A 262 13.52 -14.24 39.24
N LYS A 263 14.56 -14.69 38.53
CA LYS A 263 14.53 -15.80 37.56
C LYS A 263 13.37 -15.65 36.56
N ALA A 264 13.22 -14.46 36.00
CA ALA A 264 12.13 -14.13 35.09
C ALA A 264 12.57 -13.19 33.96
N TRP A 265 11.85 -13.25 32.84
CA TRP A 265 11.96 -12.25 31.78
C TRP A 265 11.32 -10.93 32.21
N VAL A 266 12.09 -9.84 32.18
CA VAL A 266 11.62 -8.48 32.48
C VAL A 266 11.84 -7.56 31.28
N PRO A 267 11.07 -6.48 31.10
CA PRO A 267 11.32 -5.51 30.04
C PRO A 267 12.76 -4.99 30.07
N ASN A 268 13.34 -4.83 28.88
CA ASN A 268 14.72 -4.43 28.69
C ASN A 268 14.85 -2.90 28.78
N GLY A 269 15.59 -2.42 29.77
CA GLY A 269 15.84 -0.99 29.97
C GLY A 269 14.80 -0.30 30.85
N THR A 270 14.91 1.02 30.91
CA THR A 270 14.10 1.91 31.76
C THR A 270 13.17 2.77 30.92
N ILE A 271 12.57 2.21 29.87
CA ILE A 271 11.69 2.96 28.98
C ILE A 271 10.32 3.13 29.63
N MET A 272 9.88 4.37 29.78
CA MET A 272 8.50 4.72 30.12
C MET A 272 7.76 5.09 28.84
N CYS A 273 6.67 4.39 28.53
CA CYS A 273 5.94 4.59 27.27
C CYS A 273 4.86 5.65 27.39
N ASP A 274 4.68 6.43 26.32
CA ASP A 274 3.58 7.39 26.21
C ASP A 274 2.32 6.66 25.72
N PRO A 275 1.27 6.52 26.56
CA PRO A 275 0.07 5.76 26.21
C PRO A 275 -0.74 6.41 25.08
N ASP A 276 -0.56 7.70 24.80
CA ASP A 276 -1.25 8.42 23.73
C ASP A 276 -0.57 8.24 22.36
N THR A 277 0.51 7.45 22.32
CA THR A 277 1.28 7.17 21.11
C THR A 277 1.45 5.66 20.93
N SER A 278 1.70 5.24 19.70
CA SER A 278 1.93 3.82 19.41
C SER A 278 3.36 3.37 19.67
N ASN A 279 4.36 4.24 19.62
CA ASN A 279 5.77 3.84 19.70
C ASN A 279 6.71 4.88 20.32
N ILE A 280 6.20 5.90 21.00
CA ILE A 280 7.03 6.92 21.65
C ILE A 280 7.16 6.59 23.15
N GLY A 281 8.35 6.84 23.68
CA GLY A 281 8.59 6.77 25.11
C GLY A 281 9.86 7.51 25.52
N TRP A 282 10.19 7.41 26.81
CA TRP A 282 11.31 8.10 27.43
C TRP A 282 12.23 7.10 28.11
N ASP A 283 13.52 7.21 27.79
CA ASP A 283 14.54 6.53 28.57
C ASP A 283 14.72 7.25 29.90
N MET A 284 14.29 6.62 30.99
CA MET A 284 14.32 7.20 32.34
C MET A 284 15.72 7.25 32.94
N SER A 285 16.74 6.69 32.26
CA SER A 285 18.14 6.88 32.64
C SER A 285 18.69 8.26 32.28
N LYS A 286 18.03 8.97 31.34
CA LYS A 286 18.43 10.32 30.95
C LYS A 286 18.01 11.35 32.00
N ASP A 287 18.93 12.26 32.34
CA ASP A 287 18.71 13.29 33.36
C ASP A 287 17.47 14.14 33.10
N ALA A 288 17.19 14.46 31.83
CA ALA A 288 16.01 15.24 31.45
C ALA A 288 14.68 14.53 31.72
N ASN A 289 14.68 13.20 31.85
CA ASN A 289 13.48 12.38 32.05
C ASN A 289 13.36 11.85 33.48
N LYS A 290 14.49 11.70 34.19
CA LYS A 290 14.56 11.05 35.50
C LYS A 290 13.62 11.70 36.52
N GLY A 291 12.84 10.85 37.21
CA GLY A 291 11.93 11.28 38.27
C GLY A 291 10.64 11.96 37.79
N LYS A 292 10.45 12.14 36.47
CA LYS A 292 9.23 12.71 35.91
C LYS A 292 8.15 11.65 35.67
N THR A 293 6.91 12.09 35.74
CA THR A 293 5.71 11.32 35.41
C THR A 293 5.44 11.30 33.90
N VAL A 294 4.59 10.37 33.45
CA VAL A 294 4.13 10.30 32.05
C VAL A 294 3.47 11.62 31.64
N GLU A 295 2.61 12.18 32.49
CA GLU A 295 1.86 13.40 32.21
C GLU A 295 2.79 14.61 32.04
N GLU A 296 3.82 14.73 32.88
CA GLU A 296 4.82 15.80 32.79
C GLU A 296 5.63 15.70 31.50
N LEU A 297 6.07 14.48 31.16
CA LEU A 297 6.87 14.23 29.96
C LEU A 297 6.04 14.41 28.67
N HIS A 298 4.82 13.87 28.63
CA HIS A 298 3.91 14.05 27.51
C HIS A 298 3.60 15.54 27.28
N LYS A 299 3.26 16.27 28.35
CA LYS A 299 2.98 17.71 28.26
C LYS A 299 4.18 18.49 27.73
N ARG A 300 5.41 18.13 28.12
CA ARG A 300 6.64 18.76 27.62
C ARG A 300 6.87 18.47 26.14
N ASP A 301 6.64 17.24 25.70
CA ASP A 301 7.17 16.75 24.42
C ASP A 301 6.16 16.64 23.28
N LYS A 302 4.85 16.55 23.55
CA LYS A 302 3.81 16.23 22.54
C LYS A 302 3.84 17.12 21.29
N ASP A 303 4.17 18.39 21.45
CA ASP A 303 4.22 19.35 20.35
C ASP A 303 5.44 19.17 19.44
N THR A 304 6.45 18.44 19.91
CA THR A 304 7.69 18.13 19.18
C THR A 304 7.57 16.85 18.35
N TYR A 305 6.64 15.94 18.68
CA TYR A 305 6.47 14.65 18.00
C TYR A 305 6.21 14.79 16.49
N LYS A 306 5.46 15.82 16.10
CA LYS A 306 5.14 16.12 14.69
C LYS A 306 6.39 16.40 13.83
N SER A 307 7.50 16.80 14.45
CA SER A 307 8.78 17.04 13.78
C SER A 307 9.62 15.75 13.64
N GLY A 308 9.09 14.61 14.10
CA GLY A 308 9.80 13.33 14.07
C GLY A 308 11.13 13.41 14.81
N LYS A 309 12.16 12.72 14.29
CA LYS A 309 13.50 12.71 14.92
C LYS A 309 14.10 14.11 15.10
N ALA A 310 13.73 15.09 14.27
CA ALA A 310 14.21 16.47 14.38
C ALA A 310 13.58 17.25 15.56
N GLY A 311 12.49 16.74 16.15
CA GLY A 311 11.90 17.31 17.37
C GLY A 311 12.61 16.89 18.66
N ARG A 312 13.61 16.01 18.59
CA ARG A 312 14.36 15.53 19.76
C ARG A 312 15.50 16.47 20.09
N SER A 313 15.72 16.68 21.39
CA SER A 313 16.86 17.42 21.93
C SER A 313 17.24 16.85 23.30
N ASP A 314 18.26 17.43 23.93
CA ASP A 314 18.62 17.07 25.31
C ASP A 314 17.49 17.40 26.29
N GLU A 315 16.71 18.46 26.03
CA GLU A 315 15.52 18.82 26.82
C GLU A 315 14.32 17.93 26.46
N HIS A 316 14.12 17.63 25.18
CA HIS A 316 13.05 16.81 24.63
C HIS A 316 13.56 15.40 24.29
N ALA A 317 14.01 14.69 25.32
CA ALA A 317 14.76 13.44 25.18
C ALA A 317 13.89 12.19 24.98
N TRP A 318 12.81 12.30 24.21
CA TRP A 318 11.94 11.17 23.83
C TRP A 318 12.54 10.36 22.67
N ILE A 319 12.12 9.10 22.54
CA ILE A 319 12.62 8.16 21.52
C ILE A 319 11.46 7.40 20.86
N TYR A 320 11.74 6.81 19.69
CA TYR A 320 10.91 5.73 19.16
C TYR A 320 11.41 4.45 19.79
N SER A 321 10.50 3.63 20.32
CA SER A 321 10.83 2.43 21.07
C SER A 321 9.96 1.27 20.61
N GLY A 322 10.60 0.16 20.26
CA GLY A 322 9.88 -1.08 19.98
C GLY A 322 9.28 -1.71 21.23
N ILE A 323 9.74 -1.35 22.43
CA ILE A 323 9.10 -1.75 23.68
C ILE A 323 7.71 -1.10 23.76
N CYS A 324 7.62 0.21 23.54
CA CYS A 324 6.35 0.92 23.54
C CYS A 324 5.42 0.46 22.43
N TYR A 325 5.98 0.16 21.25
CA TYR A 325 5.23 -0.50 20.19
C TYR A 325 4.65 -1.84 20.65
N ALA A 326 5.47 -2.73 21.20
CA ALA A 326 5.01 -4.03 21.64
C ALA A 326 3.96 -3.95 22.78
N ASP A 327 4.08 -2.97 23.67
CA ASP A 327 3.10 -2.73 24.74
C ASP A 327 1.77 -2.23 24.20
N HIS A 328 1.81 -1.26 23.29
CA HIS A 328 0.62 -0.79 22.58
C HIS A 328 -0.11 -1.93 21.86
N MET A 329 0.66 -2.77 21.15
CA MET A 329 0.15 -3.92 20.38
C MET A 329 -0.41 -5.06 21.23
N ALA A 330 -0.04 -5.13 22.50
CA ALA A 330 -0.52 -6.17 23.41
C ALA A 330 -1.74 -5.73 24.21
N ASN A 331 -2.01 -4.42 24.28
CA ASN A 331 -3.11 -3.84 25.02
C ASN A 331 -4.31 -3.46 24.11
N ASN A 332 -4.15 -3.55 22.79
CA ASN A 332 -5.13 -3.21 21.75
C ASN A 332 -5.29 -4.34 20.72
#